data_AF-A0A9D1AH34-F1
#
_entry.id   AF-A0A9D1AH34-F1
#
_cell.length_a   1.000
_cell.length_b   1.000
_cell.length_c   1.000
_cell.angle_alpha   90.00
_cell.angle_beta   90.00
_cell.angle_gamma   90.00
#
_symmetry.space_group_name_H-M   'P 1'
#
loop_
_entity.id
_entity.type
_entity.pdbx_description
1 polymer ?
#
loop_
_entity_poly.entity_id
_entity_poly.type
_entity_poly.pdbx_seq_one_letter_code
_entity_poly.pdbx_strand_id
1 'polypeptide(L)' 'MNSKVRCPVCGTEFKGGSFDDCPYCDWTYEFDDYTGMENDTDGVNPISLNQAKKLFSEGKNIWGDPLPPRK' A
#
# COMPACT_ATOMS: atom_id res chain seq x y z
N MET A 1 -5.81 -0.48 18.19
CA MET A 1 -6.99 0.36 17.87
C MET A 1 -7.29 0.12 16.39
N ASN A 2 -8.44 -0.45 16.04
CA ASN A 2 -8.79 -0.66 14.63
C ASN A 2 -9.53 0.59 14.10
N SER A 3 -8.90 1.25 13.14
CA SER A 3 -9.45 2.42 12.44
C SER A 3 -9.84 2.03 11.02
N LYS A 4 -10.72 2.81 10.39
CA LYS A 4 -10.87 2.72 8.93
C LYS A 4 -9.69 3.44 8.31
N VAL A 5 -8.86 2.70 7.57
CA VAL A 5 -7.70 3.23 6.86
C VAL A 5 -7.94 3.11 5.35
N ARG A 6 -7.40 4.06 4.59
CA ARG A 6 -7.45 4.06 3.13
C ARG A 6 -6.04 3.85 2.59
N CYS A 7 -5.84 2.81 1.80
CA CYS A 7 -4.54 2.50 1.21
C CYS A 7 -4.10 3.63 0.26
N PRO A 8 -2.88 4.19 0.41
CA PRO A 8 -2.37 5.27 -0.44
C PRO A 8 -1.96 4.80 -1.85
N VAL A 9 -1.83 3.48 -2.06
CA VAL A 9 -1.46 2.87 -3.34
C VAL A 9 -2.69 2.61 -4.20
N CYS A 10 -3.63 1.81 -3.69
CA CYS A 10 -4.75 1.30 -4.48
C CYS A 10 -6.12 1.92 -4.13
N GLY A 11 -6.18 2.69 -3.03
CA GLY A 11 -7.40 3.34 -2.56
C GLY A 11 -8.37 2.42 -1.80
N THR A 12 -8.04 1.14 -1.60
CA THR A 12 -8.88 0.21 -0.81
C THR A 12 -9.05 0.73 0.62
N GLU A 13 -10.30 0.83 1.07
CA GLU A 13 -10.64 1.10 2.47
C GLU A 13 -10.79 -0.22 3.23
N PHE A 14 -10.13 -0.34 4.38
CA PHE A 14 -10.20 -1.53 5.21
C PHE A 14 -10.14 -1.18 6.70
N LYS A 15 -10.60 -2.12 7.54
CA LYS A 15 -10.40 -2.02 8.99
C LYS A 15 -8.98 -2.51 9.29
N GLY A 16 -8.13 -1.61 9.75
CA GLY A 16 -6.75 -1.91 10.11
C GLY A 16 -6.19 -0.89 11.08
N GLY A 17 -4.98 -1.12 11.54
CA GLY A 17 -4.17 -0.21 12.32
C GLY A 17 -2.87 0.14 11.59
N SER A 18 -1.97 0.80 12.31
CA SER A 18 -0.58 0.95 11.88
C SER A 18 0.04 -0.43 11.70
N PHE A 19 0.82 -0.58 10.63
CA PHE A 19 1.54 -1.78 10.20
C PHE A 19 0.66 -2.95 9.74
N ASP A 20 -0.62 -2.72 9.45
CA ASP A 20 -1.45 -3.72 8.76
C ASP A 20 -1.27 -3.63 7.24
N ASP A 21 -1.25 -4.79 6.60
CA ASP A 21 -1.10 -4.92 5.15
C ASP A 21 -2.43 -4.66 4.43
N CYS A 22 -2.35 -3.90 3.34
CA CYS A 22 -3.51 -3.69 2.49
C CYS A 22 -3.96 -5.03 1.88
N PRO A 23 -5.22 -5.47 2.10
CA PRO A 23 -5.69 -6.79 1.66
C PRO A 23 -5.81 -6.95 0.13
N TYR A 24 -5.44 -5.92 -0.63
CA TYR A 24 -5.55 -5.90 -2.09
C TYR A 24 -4.20 -5.77 -2.80
N CYS A 25 -3.37 -4.81 -2.38
CA CYS A 25 -2.06 -4.56 -3.01
C CYS A 25 -0.87 -4.89 -2.10
N ASP A 26 -1.14 -5.36 -0.88
CA ASP A 26 -0.17 -5.78 0.13
C ASP A 26 0.73 -4.67 0.69
N TRP A 27 0.44 -3.41 0.38
CA TRP A 27 1.11 -2.26 0.99
C TRP A 27 0.87 -2.20 2.49
N THR A 28 1.93 -2.28 3.29
CA THR A 28 1.88 -2.11 4.74
C THR A 28 1.67 -0.64 5.09
N TYR A 29 0.64 -0.34 5.86
CA TYR A 29 0.30 1.03 6.22
C TYR A 29 1.10 1.53 7.43
N GLU A 30 2.05 2.45 7.23
CA GLU A 30 2.89 2.96 8.35
C GLU A 30 2.33 4.27 8.96
N PHE A 31 1.91 5.21 8.11
CA PHE A 31 1.45 6.55 8.48
C PHE A 31 0.35 7.06 7.53
N ASP A 32 -0.38 8.09 7.94
CA ASP A 32 -1.49 8.68 7.18
C ASP A 32 -1.05 9.69 6.13
N ASP A 33 0.10 10.33 6.32
CA ASP A 33 0.66 11.33 5.39
C ASP A 33 2.03 10.88 4.85
N TYR A 34 2.09 10.54 3.56
CA TYR A 34 3.32 10.16 2.84
C TYR A 34 3.98 11.35 2.14
N THR A 35 3.53 12.58 2.40
CA THR A 35 4.02 13.79 1.70
C THR A 35 5.53 13.95 1.84
N GLY A 36 6.24 13.98 0.71
CA GLY A 36 7.70 14.14 0.66
C GLY A 36 8.50 12.86 0.88
N MET A 37 7.84 11.72 1.14
CA MET A 37 8.45 10.40 1.32
C MET A 37 8.08 9.43 0.19
N GLU A 38 7.56 9.92 -0.95
CA GLU A 38 7.00 9.07 -1.99
C GLU A 38 8.05 8.20 -2.71
N ASN A 39 9.32 8.60 -2.62
CA ASN A 39 10.47 7.86 -3.16
C ASN A 39 11.34 7.21 -2.09
N ASP A 40 10.97 7.33 -0.81
CA ASP A 40 11.69 6.71 0.28
C ASP A 40 11.56 5.18 0.23
N THR A 41 12.64 4.48 0.54
CA THR A 41 12.74 3.02 0.58
C THR A 41 13.20 2.49 1.93
N ASP A 42 13.46 3.36 2.91
CA ASP A 42 13.95 2.98 4.24
C ASP A 42 12.80 2.63 5.23
N GLY A 43 11.55 2.64 4.75
CA GLY A 43 10.36 2.22 5.51
C GLY A 43 10.17 0.71 5.59
N VAL A 44 9.03 0.24 6.12
CA VAL A 44 8.75 -1.21 6.23
C VAL A 44 8.44 -1.88 4.89
N ASN A 45 8.02 -1.11 3.89
CA ASN A 45 7.72 -1.63 2.57
C ASN A 45 9.01 -1.84 1.76
N PRO A 46 9.10 -2.89 0.90
CA PRO A 46 10.31 -3.23 0.15
C PRO A 46 10.61 -2.25 -1.01
N ILE A 47 9.67 -1.36 -1.32
CA ILE A 47 9.71 -0.44 -2.45
C ILE A 47 9.08 0.90 -2.04
N SER A 48 9.40 1.95 -2.78
CA SER A 48 8.82 3.27 -2.53
C SER A 48 7.34 3.35 -2.90
N LEU A 49 6.64 4.34 -2.34
CA LEU A 49 5.22 4.56 -2.64
C LEU A 49 4.98 4.77 -4.15
N ASN A 50 5.88 5.48 -4.83
CA ASN A 50 5.80 5.68 -6.28
C ASN A 50 6.02 4.37 -7.06
N GLN A 51 6.94 3.50 -6.63
CA GLN A 51 7.12 2.18 -7.24
C GLN A 51 5.88 1.31 -7.02
N ALA A 52 5.29 1.33 -5.84
CA ALA A 52 4.05 0.59 -5.54
C ALA A 52 2.88 1.08 -6.40
N LYS A 53 2.69 2.40 -6.54
CA LYS A 53 1.68 2.99 -7.45
C LYS A 53 1.90 2.58 -8.90
N LYS A 54 3.17 2.49 -9.34
CA LYS A 54 3.51 2.01 -10.68
C LYS A 54 3.12 0.55 -10.86
N LEU A 55 3.52 -0.35 -9.96
CA LEU A 55 3.15 -1.78 -10.02
C LEU A 55 1.64 -1.96 -10.01
N PHE A 56 0.94 -1.18 -9.19
CA PHE A 56 -0.52 -1.18 -9.15
C PHE A 56 -1.15 -0.83 -10.50
N SER A 57 -0.61 0.19 -11.20
CA SER A 57 -1.07 0.55 -12.56
C SER A 57 -0.82 -0.55 -13.60
N GLU A 58 0.13 -1.45 -13.34
CA GLU A 58 0.42 -2.64 -14.14
C GLU A 58 -0.43 -3.86 -13.73
N GLY A 59 -1.33 -3.71 -12.75
CA GLY A 59 -2.14 -4.81 -12.24
C GLY A 59 -1.40 -5.75 -11.29
N LYS A 60 -0.35 -5.26 -10.61
CA LYS A 60 0.47 -6.03 -9.67
C LYS A 60 0.44 -5.46 -8.24
N ASN A 61 0.73 -6.30 -7.25
CA ASN A 61 0.96 -5.90 -5.86
C ASN A 61 2.40 -5.37 -5.66
N ILE A 62 2.77 -5.02 -4.43
CA ILE A 62 4.12 -4.50 -4.10
C ILE A 62 5.26 -5.51 -4.33
N TRP A 63 4.95 -6.80 -4.43
CA TRP A 63 5.92 -7.87 -4.71
C TRP A 63 6.07 -8.16 -6.21
N GLY A 64 5.23 -7.54 -7.04
CA GLY A 64 5.21 -7.77 -8.49
C GLY A 64 4.29 -8.91 -8.94
N ASP A 65 3.55 -9.53 -8.02
CA ASP A 65 2.56 -10.56 -8.33
C ASP A 65 1.26 -9.95 -8.86
N PRO A 66 0.49 -10.65 -9.71
CA PRO A 66 -0.82 -10.18 -10.15
C PRO A 66 -1.76 -9.87 -8.99
N LEU A 67 -2.49 -8.75 -9.07
CA LEU A 67 -3.51 -8.40 -8.09
C LEU A 67 -4.61 -9.48 -8.03
N PRO A 68 -5.18 -9.74 -6.85
CA PRO A 68 -6.32 -10.64 -6.74
C PRO A 68 -7.54 -10.06 -7.49
N PRO A 69 -8.52 -10.88 -7.85
CA PRO A 69 -9.76 -10.38 -8.44
C PRO A 69 -10.45 -9.38 -7.50
N ARG A 70 -10.90 -8.24 -8.03
CA ARG A 70 -11.78 -7.34 -7.26
C ARG A 70 -13.09 -8.07 -6.97
N LYS A 71 -13.43 -8.19 -5.69
CA LYS A 71 -14.71 -8.72 -5.22
C LYS A 71 -15.80 -7.66 -5.30
#